data_AF-A0A9Q1MYC8-F1
#
_entry.id   AF-A0A9Q1MYC8-F1
#
_cell.length_a   1.000
_cell.length_b   1.000
_cell.length_c   1.000
_cell.angle_alpha   90.00
_cell.angle_beta   90.00
_cell.angle_gamma   90.00
#
_symmetry.space_group_name_H-M   'P 1'
#
loop_
_entity.id
_entity.type
_entity.pdbx_description
1 polymer ?
#
loop_
_entity_poly.entity_id
_entity_poly.type
_entity_poly.pdbx_seq_one_letter_code
_entity_poly.pdbx_strand_id
1 'polypeptide(L)'
;MATSAWDITATEFLQGFHRQKLALPRHSGRQTNRLLWGTLPRQSPVCATAELLKLVQTKISNQIIGLKTEQCFNIGLTSDISSDKLSVLKWVLGETYEPESLGSESSLDGEKRKILMHISLRLVHGYLSLQREAHNFPCAMAPYPGAETGAGGRIRDTHATGRGFIIVASTAGYCVGNLNLEESYAPWEDPSFTYPANLASPLQILIDASNGASDYGNKFGKPLIQGYTRNFGMRLVLLLGK
;
A
#
# COMPACT_ATOMS: atom_id res chain seq x y z
N MET A 1 -9.14 -17.32 -26.96
CA MET A 1 -8.28 -16.59 -27.93
C MET A 1 -7.79 -15.32 -27.25
N ALA A 2 -6.47 -15.13 -27.22
CA ALA A 2 -5.82 -14.00 -26.57
C ALA A 2 -6.23 -12.69 -27.25
N THR A 3 -6.89 -11.79 -26.51
CA THR A 3 -7.16 -10.43 -26.97
C THR A 3 -5.92 -9.59 -26.67
N SER A 4 -5.17 -9.28 -27.72
CA SER A 4 -4.05 -8.34 -27.72
C SER A 4 -4.48 -6.99 -27.15
N ALA A 5 -3.66 -6.42 -26.26
CA ALA A 5 -3.75 -5.01 -25.91
C ALA A 5 -3.64 -4.20 -27.20
N TRP A 6 -4.56 -3.27 -27.43
CA TRP A 6 -4.46 -2.34 -28.54
C TRP A 6 -3.45 -1.26 -28.15
N ASP A 7 -2.30 -1.24 -28.83
CA ASP A 7 -1.34 -0.14 -28.71
C ASP A 7 -1.95 1.10 -29.37
N ILE A 8 -2.29 2.12 -28.59
CA ILE A 8 -2.75 3.41 -29.11
C ILE A 8 -1.51 4.25 -29.41
N THR A 9 -1.39 4.76 -30.63
CA THR A 9 -0.26 5.61 -31.00
C THR A 9 -0.42 7.02 -30.42
N ALA A 10 0.70 7.70 -30.17
CA ALA A 10 0.70 9.07 -29.64
C ALA A 10 -0.13 10.05 -30.49
N THR A 11 -0.19 9.80 -31.81
CA THR A 11 -0.96 10.60 -32.78
C THR A 11 -2.47 10.46 -32.58
N GLU A 12 -2.96 9.23 -32.32
CA GLU A 12 -4.38 8.95 -32.09
C GLU A 12 -4.88 9.52 -30.75
N PHE A 13 -4.00 9.58 -29.74
CA PHE A 13 -4.31 10.21 -28.46
C PHE A 13 -4.43 11.75 -28.57
N LEU A 14 -3.54 12.39 -29.34
CA LEU A 14 -3.48 13.85 -29.47
C LEU A 14 -4.56 14.44 -30.38
N GLN A 15 -5.12 13.67 -31.33
CA GLN A 15 -6.17 14.15 -32.24
C GLN A 15 -7.56 14.32 -31.59
N GLY A 16 -7.68 14.14 -30.27
CA GLY A 16 -8.87 14.54 -29.50
C GLY A 16 -10.13 13.68 -29.70
N PHE A 17 -10.22 12.87 -30.76
CA PHE A 17 -11.39 12.02 -31.03
C PHE A 17 -11.55 10.84 -30.06
N HIS A 18 -10.52 10.52 -29.25
CA HIS A 18 -10.53 9.34 -28.37
C HIS A 18 -10.14 9.58 -26.89
N ARG A 19 -10.06 10.84 -26.42
CA ARG A 19 -9.79 11.14 -24.99
C ARG A 19 -10.75 10.41 -24.02
N GLN A 20 -11.94 10.01 -24.48
CA GLN A 20 -12.96 9.30 -23.69
C GLN A 20 -13.05 7.78 -23.91
N LYS A 21 -12.21 7.17 -24.77
CA LYS A 21 -12.28 5.72 -25.06
C LYS A 21 -10.92 5.04 -24.95
N LEU A 22 -10.30 5.16 -23.79
CA LEU A 22 -9.35 4.16 -23.32
C LEU A 22 -10.13 2.92 -22.86
N ALA A 23 -10.64 2.18 -23.84
CA ALA A 23 -11.50 1.03 -23.62
C ALA A 23 -10.66 -0.18 -23.18
N LEU A 24 -10.75 -0.52 -21.90
CA LEU A 24 -10.64 -1.91 -21.48
C LEU A 24 -11.66 -2.74 -22.28
N PRO A 25 -11.41 -4.04 -22.54
CA PRO A 25 -12.49 -4.94 -22.92
C PRO A 25 -13.62 -4.78 -21.90
N ARG A 26 -14.77 -4.24 -22.32
CA ARG A 26 -15.93 -4.11 -21.45
C ARG A 26 -16.40 -5.52 -21.12
N HIS A 27 -16.15 -5.98 -19.90
CA HIS A 27 -16.69 -7.26 -19.44
C HIS A 27 -18.21 -7.18 -19.23
N SER A 28 -18.78 -5.96 -19.11
CA SER A 28 -20.23 -5.74 -19.09
C SER A 28 -20.62 -4.42 -19.77
N GLY A 29 -21.85 -4.36 -20.31
CA GLY A 29 -22.38 -3.17 -20.99
C GLY A 29 -22.60 -1.94 -20.09
N ARG A 30 -22.37 -2.04 -18.78
CA ARG A 30 -22.56 -0.95 -17.80
C ARG A 30 -21.28 -0.29 -17.29
N GLN A 31 -20.09 -0.73 -17.74
CA GLN A 31 -18.83 -0.14 -17.27
C GLN A 31 -18.52 1.21 -17.94
N THR A 32 -18.25 2.22 -17.11
CA THR A 32 -17.71 3.54 -17.49
C THR A 32 -16.27 3.67 -16.98
N ASN A 33 -15.41 4.42 -17.67
CA ASN A 33 -14.01 4.61 -17.26
C ASN A 33 -13.81 6.04 -16.78
N ARG A 34 -13.09 6.21 -15.66
CA ARG A 34 -12.67 7.51 -15.14
C ARG A 34 -11.14 7.54 -15.08
N LEU A 35 -10.55 8.58 -15.66
CA LEU A 35 -9.10 8.81 -15.62
C LEU A 35 -8.76 9.74 -14.44
N LEU A 36 -7.76 9.38 -13.67
CA LEU A 36 -7.12 10.25 -12.68
C LEU A 36 -5.63 10.39 -13.04
N TRP A 37 -5.11 11.60 -12.93
CA TRP A 37 -3.77 11.98 -13.34
C TRP A 37 -2.99 12.44 -12.12
N GLY A 38 -1.81 11.88 -11.89
CA GLY A 38 -0.94 12.22 -10.78
C GLY A 38 0.38 12.73 -11.29
N THR A 39 0.85 13.85 -10.74
CA THR A 39 2.26 14.23 -10.87
C THR A 39 3.03 13.51 -9.78
N LEU A 40 4.21 12.96 -10.10
CA LEU A 40 5.20 12.52 -9.10
C LEU A 40 6.18 13.68 -8.91
N PRO A 41 6.03 14.56 -7.89
CA PRO A 41 6.89 15.73 -7.75
C PRO A 41 8.23 15.40 -7.07
N ARG A 42 8.40 14.18 -6.55
CA ARG A 42 9.71 13.67 -6.16
C ARG A 42 10.01 12.39 -6.91
N GLN A 43 10.86 12.55 -7.91
CA GLN A 43 11.80 11.52 -8.33
C GLN A 43 11.17 10.12 -8.37
N SER A 44 10.65 9.72 -9.54
CA SER A 44 11.14 8.43 -10.07
C SER A 44 12.62 8.40 -9.72
N PRO A 45 13.11 7.41 -8.94
CA PRO A 45 14.45 7.45 -8.37
C PRO A 45 15.36 7.90 -9.50
N VAL A 46 16.17 8.95 -9.31
CA VAL A 46 16.88 9.67 -10.39
C VAL A 46 17.47 8.70 -11.45
N CYS A 47 17.85 7.49 -11.02
CA CYS A 47 18.13 6.29 -11.81
C CYS A 47 17.08 5.89 -12.88
N ALA A 48 15.81 5.68 -12.55
CA ALA A 48 14.78 5.16 -13.46
C ALA A 48 14.44 6.15 -14.59
N THR A 49 14.40 7.46 -14.32
CA THR A 49 14.20 8.46 -15.38
C THR A 49 15.43 8.59 -16.28
N ALA A 50 16.63 8.48 -15.71
CA ALA A 50 17.89 8.50 -16.47
C ALA A 50 18.05 7.25 -17.36
N GLU A 51 17.71 6.08 -16.85
CA GLU A 51 17.70 4.82 -17.62
C GLU A 51 16.68 4.87 -18.76
N LEU A 52 15.48 5.39 -18.48
CA LEU A 52 14.44 5.53 -19.50
C LEU A 52 14.82 6.57 -20.56
N LEU A 53 15.44 7.69 -20.16
CA LEU A 53 16.01 8.69 -21.08
C LEU A 53 17.07 8.05 -21.98
N LYS A 54 17.99 7.28 -21.42
CA LYS A 54 19.04 6.58 -22.17
C LYS A 54 18.46 5.57 -23.17
N LEU A 55 17.45 4.82 -22.75
CA LEU A 55 16.75 3.86 -23.63
C LEU A 55 16.03 4.57 -24.77
N VAL A 56 15.34 5.68 -24.49
CA VAL A 56 14.65 6.50 -25.48
C VAL A 56 15.63 7.16 -26.44
N GLN A 57 16.75 7.70 -25.95
CA GLN A 57 17.80 8.27 -26.80
C GLN A 57 18.36 7.21 -27.75
N THR A 58 18.65 6.02 -27.23
CA THR A 58 19.20 4.90 -28.01
C THR A 58 18.22 4.36 -29.05
N LYS A 59 16.94 4.20 -28.70
CA LYS A 59 15.94 3.58 -29.58
C LYS A 59 15.22 4.55 -30.50
N ILE A 60 15.16 5.83 -30.16
CA ILE A 60 14.34 6.83 -30.86
C ILE A 60 15.23 7.95 -31.41
N SER A 61 15.86 8.75 -30.54
CA SER A 61 16.72 9.86 -30.98
C SER A 61 17.59 10.42 -29.85
N ASN A 62 18.88 10.56 -30.13
CA ASN A 62 19.86 11.20 -29.24
C ASN A 62 19.61 12.71 -29.03
N GLN A 63 18.71 13.34 -29.80
CA GLN A 63 18.34 14.75 -29.63
C GLN A 63 17.36 14.98 -28.47
N ILE A 64 16.85 13.91 -27.86
CA ILE A 64 15.94 14.00 -26.71
C ILE A 64 16.77 14.33 -25.47
N ILE A 65 16.65 15.55 -24.96
CA ILE A 65 17.47 16.09 -23.86
C ILE A 65 16.87 15.88 -22.47
N GLY A 66 15.61 15.43 -22.39
CA GLY A 66 14.93 15.24 -21.13
C GLY A 66 13.55 14.61 -21.30
N LEU A 67 13.01 14.10 -20.19
CA LEU A 67 11.70 13.49 -20.13
C LEU A 67 10.91 14.10 -18.99
N LYS A 68 9.66 14.47 -19.29
CA LYS A 68 8.63 14.70 -18.28
C LYS A 68 7.69 13.51 -18.29
N THR A 69 7.32 13.04 -17.11
CA THR A 69 6.45 11.88 -16.94
C THR A 69 5.34 12.22 -15.96
N GLU A 70 4.15 11.71 -16.21
CA GLU A 70 3.03 11.74 -15.26
C GLU A 70 2.44 10.34 -15.15
N GLN A 71 1.75 10.07 -14.04
CA GLN A 71 1.05 8.81 -13.84
C GLN A 71 -0.42 8.98 -14.19
N CYS A 72 -0.97 8.06 -14.98
CA CYS A 72 -2.39 8.03 -15.32
C CYS A 72 -3.02 6.74 -14.82
N PHE A 73 -4.03 6.86 -13.97
CA PHE A 73 -4.84 5.75 -13.47
C PHE A 73 -6.13 5.66 -14.29
N ASN A 74 -6.34 4.54 -14.97
CA ASN A 74 -7.60 4.24 -15.64
C ASN A 74 -8.48 3.36 -14.75
N ILE A 75 -9.55 3.94 -14.22
CA ILE A 75 -10.40 3.31 -13.20
C ILE A 75 -11.71 2.91 -13.85
N GLY A 76 -11.94 1.59 -13.95
CA GLY A 76 -13.21 1.03 -14.41
C GLY A 76 -14.26 1.10 -13.31
N LEU A 77 -15.38 1.75 -13.58
CA LEU A 77 -16.52 1.92 -12.69
C LEU A 77 -17.73 1.16 -13.22
N THR A 78 -18.44 0.46 -12.34
CA THR A 78 -19.70 -0.25 -12.66
C THR A 78 -20.94 0.62 -12.44
N SER A 79 -20.78 1.73 -11.72
CA SER A 79 -21.79 2.76 -11.43
C SER A 79 -21.08 4.07 -11.11
N ASP A 80 -21.81 5.17 -11.08
CA ASP A 80 -21.26 6.45 -10.61
C ASP A 80 -20.75 6.34 -9.16
N ILE A 81 -19.68 7.07 -8.89
CA ILE A 81 -19.00 7.11 -7.59
C ILE A 81 -19.45 8.35 -6.83
N SER A 82 -19.83 8.21 -5.55
CA SER A 82 -20.16 9.34 -4.69
C SER A 82 -18.92 10.20 -4.41
N SER A 83 -19.12 11.44 -3.97
CA SER A 83 -18.04 12.36 -3.55
C SER A 83 -17.12 11.73 -2.51
N ASP A 84 -17.69 11.02 -1.54
CA ASP A 84 -16.96 10.43 -0.42
C ASP A 84 -16.12 9.23 -0.86
N LYS A 85 -16.65 8.42 -1.79
CA LYS A 85 -15.87 7.32 -2.36
C LYS A 85 -14.78 7.84 -3.28
N LEU A 86 -15.02 8.95 -3.98
CA LEU A 86 -14.02 9.61 -4.81
C LEU A 86 -12.89 10.21 -3.96
N SER A 87 -13.20 10.80 -2.80
CA SER A 87 -12.16 11.31 -1.89
C SER A 87 -11.32 10.19 -1.30
N VAL A 88 -11.94 9.06 -0.90
CA VAL A 88 -11.21 7.85 -0.49
C VAL A 88 -10.34 7.33 -1.63
N LEU A 89 -10.86 7.26 -2.85
CA LEU A 89 -10.11 6.79 -4.02
C LEU A 89 -8.91 7.69 -4.32
N LYS A 90 -9.09 9.02 -4.24
CA LYS A 90 -7.99 9.98 -4.36
C LYS A 90 -6.97 9.84 -3.24
N TRP A 91 -7.41 9.57 -2.02
CA TRP A 91 -6.52 9.32 -0.88
C TRP A 91 -5.72 8.02 -1.06
N VAL A 92 -6.33 6.95 -1.57
CA VAL A 92 -5.66 5.67 -1.84
C VAL A 92 -4.64 5.76 -2.96
N LEU A 93 -4.95 6.50 -4.03
CA LEU A 93 -4.10 6.60 -5.22
C LEU A 93 -3.15 7.80 -5.21
N GLY A 94 -3.38 8.75 -4.31
CA GLY A 94 -2.61 9.97 -4.19
C GLY A 94 -1.31 9.73 -3.44
N GLU A 95 -0.32 10.56 -3.75
CA GLU A 95 0.92 10.55 -2.98
C GLU A 95 0.69 11.09 -1.56
N THR A 96 1.24 10.39 -0.57
CA THR A 96 0.94 10.67 0.85
C THR A 96 1.33 12.10 1.27
N TYR A 97 2.42 12.62 0.70
CA TYR A 97 2.95 13.93 1.06
C TYR A 97 2.49 15.05 0.11
N GLU A 98 1.88 14.70 -1.03
CA GLU A 98 1.48 15.66 -2.07
C GLU A 98 0.11 15.28 -2.66
N PRO A 99 -0.95 15.18 -1.83
CA PRO A 99 -2.26 14.68 -2.25
C PRO A 99 -2.90 15.53 -3.35
N GLU A 100 -2.56 16.81 -3.41
CA GLU A 100 -3.03 17.76 -4.43
C GLU A 100 -2.47 17.48 -5.83
N SER A 101 -1.42 16.66 -5.93
CA SER A 101 -0.80 16.30 -7.21
C SER A 101 -1.64 15.34 -8.04
N LEU A 102 -2.67 14.73 -7.45
CA LEU A 102 -3.62 13.83 -8.13
C LEU A 102 -4.89 14.59 -8.57
N GLY A 103 -4.94 14.94 -9.85
CA GLY A 103 -6.02 15.64 -10.52
C GLY A 103 -6.86 14.77 -11.45
N SER A 104 -7.90 15.38 -12.03
CA SER A 104 -8.69 14.80 -13.13
C SER A 104 -8.14 15.13 -14.52
N GLU A 105 -7.09 15.95 -14.58
CA GLU A 105 -6.48 16.44 -15.82
C GLU A 105 -4.96 16.28 -15.77
N SER A 106 -4.35 16.09 -16.95
CA SER A 106 -2.90 16.01 -17.12
C SER A 106 -2.23 17.33 -16.74
N SER A 107 -1.09 17.25 -16.07
CA SER A 107 -0.27 18.42 -15.76
C SER A 107 0.69 18.80 -16.90
N LEU A 108 0.76 17.97 -17.95
CA LEU A 108 1.67 18.11 -19.08
C LEU A 108 1.09 18.93 -20.26
N ASP A 109 -0.16 19.39 -20.17
CA ASP A 109 -0.85 20.09 -21.25
C ASP A 109 -0.38 21.56 -21.33
N GLY A 110 0.67 21.84 -22.12
CA GLY A 110 1.20 23.21 -22.24
C GLY A 110 2.16 23.53 -23.39
N GLU A 111 2.95 22.58 -23.91
CA GLU A 111 3.95 22.89 -24.95
C GLU A 111 3.72 22.08 -26.23
N LYS A 112 2.99 22.68 -27.18
CA LYS A 112 2.66 22.13 -28.52
C LYS A 112 3.88 21.87 -29.42
N ARG A 113 5.11 22.00 -28.94
CA ARG A 113 6.32 21.81 -29.75
C ARG A 113 7.26 20.84 -29.03
N LYS A 114 7.34 19.61 -29.59
CA LYS A 114 8.31 18.55 -29.25
C LYS A 114 7.97 17.66 -28.05
N ILE A 115 6.79 17.03 -28.02
CA ILE A 115 6.50 15.98 -27.05
C ILE A 115 6.16 14.68 -27.78
N LEU A 116 7.06 13.70 -27.69
CA LEU A 116 6.73 12.31 -27.94
C LEU A 116 6.12 11.75 -26.65
N MET A 117 4.78 11.74 -26.55
CA MET A 117 4.07 11.10 -25.44
C MET A 117 4.07 9.58 -25.67
N HIS A 118 4.91 8.84 -24.95
CA HIS A 118 4.75 7.39 -24.85
C HIS A 118 3.86 7.08 -23.64
N ILE A 119 2.55 7.06 -23.87
CA ILE A 119 1.56 6.64 -22.87
C ILE A 119 1.51 5.11 -22.91
N SER A 120 2.28 4.47 -22.05
CA SER A 120 2.12 3.04 -21.83
C SER A 120 0.97 2.85 -20.83
N LEU A 121 -0.24 2.68 -21.35
CA LEU A 121 -1.38 2.32 -20.51
C LEU A 121 -1.21 0.87 -20.08
N ARG A 122 -0.56 0.70 -18.92
CA ARG A 122 -0.53 -0.61 -18.29
C ARG A 122 -1.88 -0.84 -17.66
N LEU A 123 -2.63 -1.74 -18.27
CA LEU A 123 -3.84 -2.32 -17.72
C LEU A 123 -3.44 -3.05 -16.42
N VAL A 124 -3.50 -2.35 -15.29
CA VAL A 124 -3.21 -2.97 -13.99
C VAL A 124 -4.46 -3.76 -13.61
N HIS A 125 -4.52 -5.03 -14.00
CA HIS A 125 -5.31 -5.99 -13.24
C HIS A 125 -4.71 -6.03 -11.84
N GLY A 126 -5.31 -5.29 -10.91
CA GLY A 126 -4.91 -5.28 -9.51
C GLY A 126 -5.24 -6.63 -8.90
N TYR A 127 -4.23 -7.48 -8.76
CA TYR A 127 -4.34 -8.67 -7.92
C TYR A 127 -4.13 -8.22 -6.47
N LEU A 128 -5.04 -8.62 -5.57
CA LEU A 128 -4.87 -8.39 -4.15
C LEU A 128 -4.12 -9.58 -3.53
N SER A 129 -3.02 -9.30 -2.86
CA SER A 129 -2.28 -10.29 -2.06
C SER A 129 -2.42 -9.97 -0.58
N LEU A 130 -2.66 -11.00 0.23
CA LEU A 130 -2.77 -10.90 1.69
C LEU A 130 -1.66 -11.75 2.31
N GLN A 131 -0.85 -11.14 3.16
CA GLN A 131 0.24 -11.81 3.86
C GLN A 131 0.16 -11.49 5.35
N ARG A 132 0.35 -12.52 6.17
CA ARG A 132 0.39 -12.43 7.64
C ARG A 132 1.72 -12.95 8.15
N GLU A 133 2.28 -12.26 9.12
CA GLU A 133 3.47 -12.67 9.86
C GLU A 133 3.19 -12.60 11.36
N ALA A 134 3.92 -13.36 12.15
CA ALA A 134 3.89 -13.31 13.61
C ALA A 134 5.32 -13.23 14.14
N HIS A 135 5.56 -12.35 15.12
CA HIS A 135 6.89 -12.12 15.69
C HIS A 135 6.92 -12.35 17.21
N ASN A 136 6.35 -13.48 17.64
CA ASN A 136 5.98 -13.73 19.03
C ASN A 136 7.17 -13.71 20.00
N PHE A 137 8.21 -14.50 19.74
CA PHE A 137 9.34 -14.63 20.66
C PHE A 137 10.15 -13.34 20.80
N PRO A 138 10.52 -12.63 19.71
CA PRO A 138 11.15 -11.32 19.82
C PRO A 138 10.29 -10.30 20.54
N CYS A 139 8.96 -10.29 20.28
CA CYS A 139 8.05 -9.39 20.99
C CYS A 139 7.94 -9.69 22.49
N ALA A 140 8.12 -10.95 22.90
CA ALA A 140 8.14 -11.31 24.32
C ALA A 140 9.42 -10.88 25.02
N MET A 141 10.55 -10.81 24.31
CA MET A 141 11.85 -10.40 24.87
C MET A 141 12.04 -8.87 24.85
N ALA A 142 11.73 -8.24 23.72
CA ALA A 142 11.90 -6.81 23.48
C ALA A 142 10.75 -6.32 22.58
N PRO A 143 9.60 -5.92 23.15
CA PRO A 143 8.37 -5.79 22.38
C PRO A 143 8.41 -4.71 21.31
N TYR A 144 9.03 -3.56 21.59
CA TYR A 144 9.14 -2.47 20.62
C TYR A 144 9.93 -2.88 19.36
N PRO A 145 11.23 -3.25 19.45
CA PRO A 145 11.98 -3.65 18.27
C PRO A 145 11.45 -4.95 17.66
N GLY A 146 10.90 -5.87 18.48
CA GLY A 146 10.26 -7.09 17.99
C GLY A 146 9.06 -6.80 17.09
N ALA A 147 8.22 -5.81 17.42
CA ALA A 147 7.09 -5.44 16.59
C ALA A 147 7.52 -4.63 15.35
N GLU A 148 8.50 -3.75 15.48
CA GLU A 148 9.10 -3.01 14.35
C GLU A 148 9.65 -3.97 13.29
N THR A 149 10.47 -4.94 13.69
CA THR A 149 11.07 -5.88 12.73
C THR A 149 10.04 -6.81 12.11
N GLY A 150 8.94 -7.08 12.81
CA GLY A 150 7.84 -7.91 12.31
C GLY A 150 7.00 -7.16 11.28
N ALA A 151 6.72 -5.88 11.53
CA ALA A 151 6.09 -5.01 10.56
C ALA A 151 6.98 -4.84 9.31
N GLY A 152 8.29 -4.62 9.52
CA GLY A 152 9.28 -4.47 8.47
C GLY A 152 9.50 -5.74 7.64
N GLY A 153 9.57 -6.91 8.27
CA GLY A 153 9.66 -8.22 7.61
C GLY A 153 8.51 -8.42 6.64
N ARG A 154 7.30 -8.30 7.16
CA ARG A 154 6.06 -8.43 6.38
C ARG A 154 6.02 -7.44 5.21
N ILE A 155 6.45 -6.20 5.43
CA ILE A 155 6.58 -5.18 4.37
C ILE A 155 7.51 -5.67 3.25
N ARG A 156 8.72 -6.13 3.61
CA ARG A 156 9.68 -6.66 2.62
C ARG A 156 9.15 -7.86 1.86
N ASP A 157 8.47 -8.78 2.54
CA ASP A 157 7.91 -9.99 1.92
C ASP A 157 6.87 -9.65 0.84
N THR A 158 6.03 -8.64 1.08
CA THR A 158 5.11 -8.18 0.03
C THR A 158 5.83 -7.49 -1.11
N HIS A 159 6.80 -6.62 -0.83
CA HIS A 159 7.57 -6.01 -1.90
C HIS A 159 8.33 -7.06 -2.74
N ALA A 160 8.73 -8.18 -2.14
CA ALA A 160 9.38 -9.29 -2.81
C ALA A 160 8.42 -10.29 -3.48
N THR A 161 7.10 -10.12 -3.35
CA THR A 161 6.13 -11.05 -3.93
C THR A 161 6.17 -10.98 -5.47
N GLY A 162 6.45 -12.11 -6.13
CA GLY A 162 6.48 -12.20 -7.59
C GLY A 162 7.53 -11.30 -8.23
N ARG A 163 7.08 -10.28 -8.97
CA ARG A 163 7.94 -9.24 -9.59
C ARG A 163 7.82 -7.89 -8.90
N GLY A 164 7.26 -7.85 -7.69
CA GLY A 164 6.99 -6.64 -6.94
C GLY A 164 5.50 -6.44 -6.69
N PHE A 165 5.16 -6.15 -5.44
CA PHE A 165 3.86 -5.62 -5.04
C PHE A 165 4.03 -4.32 -4.26
N ILE A 166 3.01 -3.47 -4.33
CA ILE A 166 2.89 -2.26 -3.52
C ILE A 166 1.99 -2.58 -2.32
N ILE A 167 2.41 -2.13 -1.15
CA ILE A 167 1.61 -2.29 0.06
C ILE A 167 0.63 -1.13 0.15
N VAL A 168 -0.65 -1.48 0.33
CA VAL A 168 -1.73 -0.48 0.42
C VAL A 168 -2.10 -0.21 1.88
N ALA A 169 -2.25 -1.26 2.68
CA ALA A 169 -2.70 -1.15 4.06
C ALA A 169 -2.23 -2.34 4.90
N SER A 170 -2.43 -2.27 6.21
CA SER A 170 -2.17 -3.42 7.09
C SER A 170 -3.06 -3.47 8.29
N THR A 171 -2.99 -4.62 8.96
CA THR A 171 -3.66 -4.90 10.20
C THR A 171 -2.65 -5.34 11.26
N ALA A 172 -2.98 -5.10 12.54
CA ALA A 172 -2.17 -5.52 13.67
C ALA A 172 -3.01 -6.38 14.63
N GLY A 173 -2.37 -7.36 15.28
CA GLY A 173 -3.07 -8.29 16.16
C GLY A 173 -2.22 -8.65 17.37
N TYR A 174 -2.80 -8.51 18.57
CA TYR A 174 -2.11 -8.77 19.83
C TYR A 174 -2.87 -9.81 20.66
N CYS A 175 -2.16 -10.84 21.10
CA CYS A 175 -2.65 -11.81 22.08
C CYS A 175 -1.69 -11.80 23.26
N VAL A 176 -2.15 -11.35 24.43
CA VAL A 176 -1.32 -11.21 25.63
C VAL A 176 -1.97 -11.90 26.83
N GLY A 177 -1.21 -12.03 27.92
CA GLY A 177 -1.71 -12.53 29.20
C GLY A 177 -2.58 -11.51 29.96
N ASN A 178 -2.73 -11.74 31.27
CA ASN A 178 -3.38 -10.81 32.20
C ASN A 178 -2.59 -9.51 32.24
N LEU A 179 -3.28 -8.38 32.08
CA LEU A 179 -2.66 -7.06 32.00
C LEU A 179 -2.25 -6.56 33.39
N ASN A 180 -3.00 -6.94 34.42
CA ASN A 180 -2.79 -6.51 35.80
C ASN A 180 -2.66 -4.98 35.90
N LEU A 181 -3.62 -4.26 35.32
CA LEU A 181 -3.62 -2.80 35.32
C LEU A 181 -3.73 -2.26 36.75
N GLU A 182 -2.84 -1.33 37.10
CA GLU A 182 -2.94 -0.59 38.35
C GLU A 182 -4.29 0.14 38.41
N GLU A 183 -4.96 0.06 39.56
CA GLU A 183 -6.27 0.70 39.83
C GLU A 183 -7.46 0.22 38.97
N SER A 184 -7.25 -0.73 38.04
CA SER A 184 -8.30 -1.25 37.15
C SER A 184 -8.20 -2.77 36.99
N TYR A 185 -8.13 -3.47 38.12
CA TYR A 185 -8.03 -4.92 38.15
C TYR A 185 -9.29 -5.61 37.62
N ALA A 186 -9.14 -6.54 36.69
CA ALA A 186 -10.27 -7.32 36.21
C ALA A 186 -10.55 -8.51 37.15
N PRO A 187 -11.80 -8.75 37.58
CA PRO A 187 -12.13 -9.79 38.59
C PRO A 187 -11.68 -11.22 38.24
N TRP A 188 -11.43 -11.50 36.96
CA TRP A 188 -11.01 -12.80 36.45
C TRP A 188 -9.50 -12.96 36.32
N GLU A 189 -8.71 -11.90 36.52
CA GLU A 189 -7.26 -12.00 36.57
C GLU A 189 -6.87 -12.69 37.89
N ASP A 190 -5.83 -13.54 37.87
CA ASP A 190 -5.27 -14.17 39.07
C ASP A 190 -3.97 -13.44 39.46
N PRO A 191 -3.90 -12.75 40.62
CA PRO A 191 -2.71 -12.00 41.01
C PRO A 191 -1.52 -12.91 41.32
N SER A 192 -1.77 -14.19 41.60
CA SER A 192 -0.73 -15.18 41.86
C SER A 192 -0.08 -15.71 40.57
N PHE A 193 -0.66 -15.39 39.41
CA PHE A 193 -0.09 -15.77 38.12
C PHE A 193 1.12 -14.91 37.79
N THR A 194 2.31 -15.49 37.98
CA THR A 194 3.58 -14.84 37.65
C THR A 194 4.06 -15.20 36.25
N TYR A 195 4.35 -14.20 35.43
CA TYR A 195 5.05 -14.37 34.16
C TYR A 195 6.57 -14.50 34.38
N PRO A 196 7.31 -15.19 33.50
CA PRO A 196 8.76 -15.29 33.59
C PRO A 196 9.44 -13.91 33.57
N ALA A 197 10.35 -13.66 34.51
CA ALA A 197 11.00 -12.34 34.67
C ALA A 197 11.92 -11.93 33.51
N ASN A 198 12.31 -12.88 32.67
CA ASN A 198 13.11 -12.63 31.46
C ASN A 198 12.25 -12.23 30.24
N LEU A 199 10.92 -12.23 30.38
CA LEU A 199 9.99 -11.76 29.36
C LEU A 199 9.32 -10.47 29.83
N ALA A 200 8.96 -9.62 28.86
CA ALA A 200 8.16 -8.44 29.13
C ALA A 200 6.78 -8.83 29.68
N SER A 201 6.21 -7.99 30.56
CA SER A 201 4.86 -8.20 31.08
C SER A 201 3.82 -8.11 29.94
N PRO A 202 2.66 -8.77 30.04
CA PRO A 202 1.59 -8.63 29.05
C PRO A 202 1.20 -7.19 28.73
N LEU A 203 1.16 -6.32 29.74
CA LEU A 203 0.90 -4.88 29.57
C LEU A 203 2.01 -4.20 28.78
N GLN A 204 3.28 -4.45 29.14
CA GLN A 204 4.43 -3.88 28.43
C GLN A 204 4.45 -4.34 26.97
N ILE A 205 4.19 -5.63 26.72
CA ILE A 205 4.10 -6.17 25.36
C ILE A 205 3.05 -5.41 24.56
N LEU A 206 1.86 -5.22 25.11
CA LEU A 206 0.76 -4.55 24.40
C LEU A 206 1.12 -3.11 24.03
N ILE A 207 1.69 -2.35 24.97
CA ILE A 207 2.05 -0.95 24.78
C ILE A 207 3.21 -0.83 23.77
N ASP A 208 4.33 -1.50 24.04
CA ASP A 208 5.55 -1.34 23.25
C ASP A 208 5.42 -1.95 21.87
N ALA A 209 4.77 -3.11 21.73
CA ALA A 209 4.57 -3.71 20.42
C ALA A 209 3.58 -2.90 19.57
N SER A 210 2.59 -2.24 20.19
CA SER A 210 1.70 -1.31 19.48
C SER A 210 2.45 -0.07 18.99
N ASN A 211 3.28 0.52 19.84
CA ASN A 211 4.11 1.66 19.50
C ASN A 211 5.11 1.31 18.37
N GLY A 212 5.85 0.20 18.49
CA GLY A 212 6.83 -0.21 17.49
C GLY A 212 6.19 -0.53 16.13
N ALA A 213 5.08 -1.29 16.10
CA ALA A 213 4.39 -1.57 14.85
C ALA A 213 3.87 -0.30 14.14
N SER A 214 3.35 0.65 14.93
CA SER A 214 2.83 1.93 14.43
C SER A 214 3.95 2.85 13.95
N ASP A 215 5.04 2.96 14.71
CA ASP A 215 6.19 3.80 14.37
C ASP A 215 6.83 3.37 13.05
N TYR A 216 7.09 2.06 12.87
CA TYR A 216 7.61 1.54 11.61
C TYR A 216 6.62 1.79 10.45
N GLY A 217 5.33 1.55 10.67
CA GLY A 217 4.29 1.81 9.68
C GLY A 217 4.22 3.27 9.25
N ASN A 218 4.22 4.20 10.21
CA ASN A 218 4.16 5.64 9.99
C ASN A 218 5.39 6.15 9.22
N LYS A 219 6.59 5.73 9.64
CA LYS A 219 7.84 6.06 8.93
C LYS A 219 7.86 5.55 7.49
N PHE A 220 7.28 4.37 7.26
CA PHE A 220 7.18 3.78 5.92
C PHE A 220 6.05 4.38 5.07
N GLY A 221 5.11 5.13 5.66
CA GLY A 221 3.93 5.66 4.96
C GLY A 221 2.84 4.61 4.76
N LYS A 222 2.75 3.61 5.64
CA LYS A 222 1.80 2.49 5.53
C LYS A 222 0.72 2.57 6.61
N PRO A 223 -0.57 2.77 6.24
CA PRO A 223 -1.64 2.87 7.23
C PRO A 223 -1.96 1.51 7.88
N LEU A 224 -2.12 1.51 9.21
CA LEU A 224 -2.75 0.44 9.97
C LEU A 224 -4.25 0.72 10.05
N ILE A 225 -5.06 -0.02 9.31
CA ILE A 225 -6.49 0.29 9.11
C ILE A 225 -7.42 -0.51 10.02
N GLN A 226 -6.96 -1.64 10.55
CA GLN A 226 -7.73 -2.52 11.43
C GLN A 226 -6.81 -3.27 12.39
N GLY A 227 -7.38 -3.82 13.46
CA GLY A 227 -6.65 -4.72 14.33
C GLY A 227 -7.53 -5.41 15.35
N TYR A 228 -6.91 -6.29 16.14
CA TYR A 228 -7.56 -6.94 17.27
C TYR A 228 -6.60 -7.06 18.46
N THR A 229 -7.18 -7.07 19.65
CA THR A 229 -6.45 -7.36 20.88
C THR A 229 -7.25 -8.36 21.70
N ARG A 230 -6.55 -9.37 22.25
CA ARG A 230 -7.11 -10.35 23.18
C ARG A 230 -6.17 -10.51 24.36
N ASN A 231 -6.70 -10.42 25.58
CA ASN A 231 -6.03 -10.85 26.79
C ASN A 231 -6.62 -12.19 27.26
N PHE A 232 -5.76 -13.14 27.66
CA PHE A 232 -6.18 -14.41 28.24
C PHE A 232 -5.04 -15.01 29.08
N GLY A 233 -5.21 -15.06 30.40
CA GLY A 233 -4.22 -15.60 31.33
C GLY A 233 -4.83 -16.49 32.41
N MET A 234 -5.49 -17.58 32.01
CA MET A 234 -5.99 -18.60 32.94
C MET A 234 -5.02 -19.77 33.06
N ARG A 235 -4.76 -20.23 34.29
CA ARG A 235 -4.06 -21.49 34.52
C ARG A 235 -5.05 -22.65 34.36
N LEU A 236 -4.94 -23.38 33.25
CA LEU A 236 -5.70 -24.62 33.08
C LEU A 236 -5.12 -25.67 34.01
N VAL A 237 -5.88 -26.07 35.02
CA VAL A 237 -5.58 -27.28 35.79
C VAL A 237 -5.90 -28.46 34.88
N LEU A 238 -4.87 -28.98 34.21
CA LEU A 238 -4.98 -30.28 33.56
C LEU A 238 -5.14 -31.31 34.68
N LEU A 239 -6.38 -31.77 34.88
CA LEU A 239 -6.66 -33.00 35.62
C LEU A 239 -6.14 -34.16 34.76
N LEU A 240 -4.82 -34.32 34.71
CA LEU A 240 -4.21 -35.59 34.32
C LEU A 240 -4.61 -36.57 35.42
N GLY A 241 -5.65 -37.35 35.15
CA GLY A 241 -6.22 -38.31 36.07
C GLY A 241 -5.12 -39.17 36.70
N LYS A 242 -5.12 -39.21 38.02
CA LYS A 242 -4.55 -40.34 38.77
C LYS A 242 -5.45 -41.55 38.60
#